data_AF-A0A522ARL1-F1
#
_entry.id   AF-A0A522ARL1-F1
#
_cell.length_a   1.000
_cell.length_b   1.000
_cell.length_c   1.000
_cell.angle_alpha   90.00
_cell.angle_beta   90.00
_cell.angle_gamma   90.00
#
_symmetry.space_group_name_H-M   'P 1'
#
loop_
_entity.id
_entity.type
_entity.pdbx_description
1 polymer ?
#
loop_
_entity_poly.entity_id
_entity_poly.type
_entity_poly.pdbx_seq_one_letter_code
_entity_poly.pdbx_strand_id
1 'polypeptide(L)'
;MRFPGQRARVVAGLGLALGLLAAAAVLGDVAAHAWRAREVRADIEPRHARLSGMLQRGDAILTASAEADAALGRLAYPADADVGEIGTGLQQKIRQLAEAAELRVAGSQILPVREHEGFAVVTVSGTLEGETGALAAFLSALAAEEPPIAVEKLAVQAPRAIRRAGETNASVTIQMSMSVLRLAR
;
A
#
# COMPACT_ATOMS: atom_id res chain seq x y z
N MET A 1 -90.63 -39.50 -18.06
CA MET A 1 -90.44 -39.09 -16.65
C MET A 1 -88.97 -38.74 -16.45
N ARG A 2 -88.62 -37.47 -16.12
CA ARG A 2 -87.24 -36.96 -16.05
C ARG A 2 -86.94 -36.64 -14.58
N PHE A 3 -85.99 -37.35 -13.98
CA PHE A 3 -85.71 -37.31 -12.53
C PHE A 3 -85.24 -35.92 -12.03
N PRO A 4 -85.76 -35.42 -10.89
CA PRO A 4 -85.36 -34.12 -10.32
C PRO A 4 -83.93 -34.07 -9.75
N GLY A 5 -83.27 -35.23 -9.55
CA GLY A 5 -81.89 -35.29 -9.02
C GLY A 5 -80.77 -34.97 -10.01
N GLN A 6 -81.04 -35.02 -11.32
CA GLN A 6 -80.01 -34.78 -12.34
C GLN A 6 -79.64 -33.30 -12.45
N ARG A 7 -80.63 -32.39 -12.34
CA ARG A 7 -80.41 -30.94 -12.38
C ARG A 7 -79.66 -30.45 -11.15
N ALA A 8 -80.01 -30.96 -9.96
CA ALA A 8 -79.34 -30.60 -8.71
C ALA A 8 -77.86 -31.01 -8.69
N ARG A 9 -77.53 -32.20 -9.20
CA ARG A 9 -76.13 -32.67 -9.32
C ARG A 9 -75.32 -31.84 -10.31
N VAL A 10 -75.93 -31.41 -11.42
CA VAL A 10 -75.27 -30.53 -12.40
C VAL A 10 -74.97 -29.16 -11.80
N VAL A 11 -75.94 -28.57 -11.08
CA VAL A 11 -75.76 -27.26 -10.41
C VAL A 11 -74.70 -27.32 -9.31
N ALA A 12 -74.74 -28.37 -8.47
CA ALA A 12 -73.74 -28.58 -7.42
C ALA A 12 -72.33 -28.82 -7.99
N GLY A 13 -72.23 -29.62 -9.06
CA GLY A 13 -70.96 -29.85 -9.77
C GLY A 13 -70.42 -28.58 -10.42
N LEU A 14 -71.29 -27.77 -11.02
CA LEU A 14 -70.91 -26.49 -11.62
C LEU A 14 -70.42 -25.49 -10.56
N GLY A 15 -71.12 -25.38 -9.43
CA GLY A 15 -70.71 -24.51 -8.33
C GLY A 15 -69.37 -24.92 -7.72
N LEU A 16 -69.14 -26.23 -7.55
CA LEU A 16 -67.87 -26.76 -7.07
C LEU A 16 -66.75 -26.54 -8.08
N ALA A 17 -67.01 -26.71 -9.38
CA ALA A 17 -66.06 -26.41 -10.45
C ALA A 17 -65.71 -24.90 -10.49
N LEU A 18 -66.69 -24.02 -10.31
CA LEU A 18 -66.49 -22.57 -10.25
C LEU A 18 -65.68 -22.16 -9.01
N GLY A 19 -65.96 -22.77 -7.87
CA GLY A 19 -65.19 -22.58 -6.64
C GLY A 19 -63.74 -23.04 -6.78
N LEU A 20 -63.50 -24.20 -7.40
CA LEU A 20 -62.16 -24.71 -7.68
C LEU A 20 -61.41 -23.81 -8.69
N LEU A 21 -62.08 -23.32 -9.72
CA LEU A 21 -61.50 -22.36 -10.67
C LEU A 21 -61.11 -21.05 -9.99
N ALA A 22 -61.98 -20.51 -9.12
CA ALA A 22 -61.68 -19.31 -8.36
C ALA A 22 -60.49 -19.52 -7.40
N ALA A 23 -60.45 -20.66 -6.69
CA ALA A 23 -59.33 -21.01 -5.82
C ALA A 23 -58.03 -21.18 -6.60
N ALA A 24 -58.06 -21.84 -7.76
CA ALA A 24 -56.90 -22.01 -8.63
C ALA A 24 -56.40 -20.67 -9.18
N ALA A 25 -57.29 -19.74 -9.53
CA ALA A 25 -56.93 -18.40 -9.98
C ALA A 25 -56.22 -17.60 -8.87
N VAL A 26 -56.75 -17.63 -7.64
CA VAL A 26 -56.14 -16.95 -6.48
C VAL A 26 -54.78 -17.56 -6.15
N LEU A 27 -54.68 -18.89 -6.09
CA LEU A 27 -53.40 -19.58 -5.83
C LEU A 27 -52.37 -19.29 -6.92
N GLY A 28 -52.79 -19.22 -8.19
CA GLY A 28 -51.93 -18.85 -9.31
C GLY A 28 -51.38 -17.44 -9.20
N ASP A 29 -52.22 -16.47 -8.81
CA ASP A 29 -51.79 -15.08 -8.64
C ASP A 29 -50.83 -14.90 -7.46
N VAL A 30 -51.11 -15.54 -6.32
CA VAL A 30 -50.21 -15.52 -5.15
C VAL A 30 -48.87 -16.18 -5.50
N ALA A 31 -48.89 -17.31 -6.21
CA ALA A 31 -47.67 -17.95 -6.68
C ALA A 31 -46.90 -17.03 -7.62
N ALA A 32 -47.54 -16.42 -8.61
CA ALA A 32 -46.89 -15.51 -9.55
C ALA A 32 -46.25 -14.30 -8.82
N HIS A 33 -46.93 -13.71 -7.84
CA HIS A 33 -46.37 -12.64 -7.01
C HIS A 33 -45.18 -13.10 -6.18
N ALA A 34 -45.25 -14.28 -5.56
CA ALA A 34 -44.15 -14.85 -4.79
C ALA A 34 -42.91 -15.13 -5.65
N TRP A 35 -43.11 -15.57 -6.89
CA TRP A 35 -42.02 -15.80 -7.85
C TRP A 35 -41.35 -14.50 -8.27
N ARG A 36 -42.14 -13.48 -8.67
CA ARG A 36 -41.60 -12.14 -9.00
C ARG A 36 -40.83 -11.53 -7.82
N ALA A 37 -41.35 -11.66 -6.59
CA ALA A 37 -40.69 -11.16 -5.40
C ALA A 37 -39.34 -11.85 -5.14
N ARG A 38 -39.21 -13.15 -5.44
CA ARG A 38 -37.95 -13.88 -5.32
C ARG A 38 -36.92 -13.42 -6.36
N GLU A 39 -37.33 -13.20 -7.60
CA GLU A 39 -36.44 -12.68 -8.65
C GLU A 39 -35.91 -11.29 -8.32
N VAL A 40 -36.79 -10.37 -7.92
CA VAL A 40 -36.39 -9.01 -7.50
C VAL A 40 -35.45 -9.07 -6.29
N ARG A 41 -35.74 -9.95 -5.31
CA ARG A 41 -34.86 -10.13 -4.15
C ARG A 41 -33.49 -10.68 -4.56
N ALA A 42 -33.43 -11.64 -5.47
CA ALA A 42 -32.19 -12.20 -5.97
C ALA A 42 -31.32 -11.15 -6.69
N ASP A 43 -31.93 -10.17 -7.37
CA ASP A 43 -31.19 -9.08 -8.01
C ASP A 43 -30.65 -8.03 -7.02
N ILE A 44 -31.39 -7.77 -5.93
CA ILE A 44 -31.03 -6.72 -4.94
C ILE A 44 -30.06 -7.22 -3.87
N GLU A 45 -30.18 -8.48 -3.43
CA GLU A 45 -29.35 -9.09 -2.40
C GLU A 45 -27.83 -8.90 -2.61
N PRO A 46 -27.23 -9.10 -3.81
CA PRO A 46 -25.79 -8.89 -3.99
C PRO A 46 -25.36 -7.43 -3.81
N ARG A 47 -26.18 -6.47 -4.25
CA ARG A 47 -25.88 -5.04 -4.08
C ARG A 47 -25.95 -4.64 -2.61
N HIS A 48 -26.96 -5.14 -1.90
CA HIS A 48 -27.11 -4.94 -0.46
C HIS A 48 -25.93 -5.54 0.31
N ALA A 49 -25.54 -6.78 0.00
CA ALA A 49 -24.38 -7.44 0.62
C ALA A 49 -23.06 -6.70 0.36
N ARG A 50 -22.88 -6.13 -0.84
CA ARG A 50 -21.69 -5.31 -1.14
C ARG A 50 -21.69 -4.02 -0.32
N LEU A 51 -22.81 -3.31 -0.26
CA LEU A 51 -22.92 -2.07 0.50
C LEU A 51 -22.79 -2.30 2.00
N SER A 52 -23.39 -3.36 2.54
CA SER A 52 -23.24 -3.72 3.95
C SER A 52 -21.80 -4.11 4.28
N GLY A 53 -21.12 -4.82 3.39
CA GLY A 53 -19.68 -5.10 3.51
C GLY A 53 -18.83 -3.84 3.51
N MET A 54 -19.14 -2.86 2.65
CA MET A 54 -18.45 -1.56 2.61
C MET A 54 -18.73 -0.72 3.87
N LEU A 55 -19.96 -0.74 4.40
CA LEU A 55 -20.29 -0.07 5.66
C LEU A 55 -19.59 -0.72 6.85
N GLN A 56 -19.53 -2.05 6.91
CA GLN A 56 -18.89 -2.77 8.00
C GLN A 56 -17.36 -2.63 8.00
N ARG A 57 -16.74 -2.42 6.83
CA ARG A 57 -15.27 -2.37 6.69
C ARG A 57 -14.73 -1.02 6.26
N GLY A 58 -15.57 -0.02 6.03
CA GLY A 58 -15.15 1.31 5.55
C GLY A 58 -14.14 1.96 6.50
N ASP A 59 -14.46 2.01 7.79
CA ASP A 59 -13.57 2.57 8.81
C ASP A 59 -12.26 1.78 8.94
N ALA A 60 -12.32 0.45 8.78
CA ALA A 60 -11.13 -0.40 8.81
C ALA A 60 -10.22 -0.13 7.60
N ILE A 61 -10.78 0.09 6.41
CA ILE A 61 -10.03 0.44 5.19
C ILE A 61 -9.38 1.81 5.34
N LEU A 62 -10.13 2.80 5.85
CA LEU A 62 -9.59 4.15 6.08
C LEU A 62 -8.47 4.15 7.12
N THR A 63 -8.67 3.41 8.22
CA THR A 63 -7.63 3.24 9.24
C THR A 63 -6.40 2.55 8.67
N ALA A 64 -6.57 1.44 7.95
CA ALA A 64 -5.45 0.73 7.32
C ALA A 64 -4.70 1.59 6.28
N SER A 65 -5.42 2.43 5.52
CA SER A 65 -4.81 3.38 4.60
C SER A 65 -3.99 4.43 5.35
N ALA A 66 -4.53 5.02 6.40
CA ALA A 66 -3.82 6.01 7.21
C ALA A 66 -2.58 5.41 7.90
N GLU A 67 -2.67 4.16 8.37
CA GLU A 67 -1.53 3.43 8.92
C GLU A 67 -0.46 3.14 7.87
N ALA A 68 -0.87 2.78 6.64
CA ALA A 68 0.05 2.58 5.52
C ALA A 68 0.74 3.90 5.13
N ASP A 69 0.02 5.00 5.02
CA ASP A 69 0.57 6.33 4.72
C ASP A 69 1.55 6.78 5.82
N ALA A 70 1.19 6.57 7.09
CA ALA A 70 2.07 6.88 8.21
C ALA A 70 3.34 6.00 8.22
N ALA A 71 3.22 4.73 7.81
CA ALA A 71 4.37 3.84 7.66
C ALA A 71 5.28 4.27 6.50
N LEU A 72 4.70 4.67 5.37
CA LEU A 72 5.44 5.18 4.22
C LEU A 72 6.15 6.49 4.55
N GLY A 73 5.52 7.40 5.30
CA GLY A 73 6.14 8.66 5.72
C GLY A 73 7.37 8.50 6.63
N ARG A 74 7.52 7.36 7.32
CA ARG A 74 8.74 7.03 8.08
C ARG A 74 9.87 6.51 7.18
N LEU A 75 9.54 6.02 5.99
CA LEU A 75 10.48 5.34 5.09
C LEU A 75 10.87 6.19 3.87
N ALA A 76 10.02 7.15 3.48
CA ALA A 76 10.21 7.97 2.30
C ALA A 76 9.74 9.40 2.53
N TYR A 77 10.36 10.33 1.81
CA TYR A 77 9.89 11.71 1.71
C TYR A 77 8.54 11.78 0.99
N PRO A 78 7.67 12.72 1.36
CA PRO A 78 6.35 12.84 0.76
C PRO A 78 6.43 13.28 -0.71
N ALA A 79 5.41 12.96 -1.49
CA ALA A 79 5.42 13.17 -2.95
C ALA A 79 5.34 14.65 -3.37
N ASP A 80 4.95 15.53 -2.45
CA ASP A 80 4.90 16.99 -2.61
C ASP A 80 6.27 17.67 -2.40
N ALA A 81 7.22 16.99 -1.75
CA ALA A 81 8.56 17.51 -1.55
C ALA A 81 9.35 17.61 -2.87
N ASP A 82 10.06 18.72 -3.04
CA ASP A 82 10.88 18.96 -4.23
C ASP A 82 12.12 18.05 -4.21
N VAL A 83 12.42 17.47 -5.37
CA VAL A 83 13.49 16.48 -5.50
C VAL A 83 14.88 17.13 -5.36
N GLY A 84 15.03 18.37 -5.83
CA GLY A 84 16.26 19.15 -5.70
C GLY A 84 16.53 19.55 -4.25
N GLU A 85 15.49 19.95 -3.52
CA GLU A 85 15.58 20.23 -2.08
C GLU A 85 15.98 18.98 -1.28
N ILE A 86 15.38 17.82 -1.56
CA ILE A 86 15.76 16.54 -0.93
C ILE A 86 17.23 16.21 -1.22
N GLY A 87 17.67 16.33 -2.47
CA GLY A 87 19.07 16.05 -2.84
C GLY A 87 20.06 16.96 -2.13
N THR A 88 19.74 18.26 -2.04
CA THR A 88 20.58 19.26 -1.38
C THR A 88 20.61 19.03 0.14
N GLY A 89 19.46 18.76 0.75
CA GLY A 89 19.35 18.42 2.16
C GLY A 89 20.13 17.15 2.51
N LEU A 90 20.02 16.10 1.68
CA LEU A 90 20.78 14.87 1.84
C LEU A 90 22.29 15.11 1.77
N GLN A 91 22.78 15.91 0.80
CA GLN A 91 24.19 16.27 0.73
C GLN A 91 24.69 16.97 1.98
N GLN A 92 23.94 17.96 2.49
CA GLN A 92 24.29 18.69 3.70
C GLN A 92 24.30 17.77 4.92
N LYS A 93 23.32 16.88 5.02
CA LYS A 93 23.19 15.94 6.14
C LYS A 93 24.32 14.91 6.16
N ILE A 94 24.68 14.33 5.00
CA ILE A 94 25.85 13.45 4.86
C ILE A 94 27.12 14.17 5.32
N ARG A 95 27.28 15.45 4.95
CA ARG A 95 28.44 16.24 5.37
C ARG A 95 28.49 16.44 6.88
N GLN A 96 27.37 16.80 7.50
CA GLN A 96 27.27 16.96 8.96
C GLN A 96 27.57 15.65 9.70
N LEU A 97 27.00 14.54 9.24
CA LEU A 97 27.24 13.22 9.83
C LEU A 97 28.71 12.78 9.67
N ALA A 98 29.32 13.06 8.52
CA ALA A 98 30.73 12.77 8.27
C ALA A 98 31.63 13.59 9.20
N GLU A 99 31.38 14.89 9.32
CA GLU A 99 32.15 15.78 10.20
C GLU A 99 32.01 15.37 11.66
N ALA A 100 30.81 14.98 12.11
CA ALA A 100 30.56 14.48 13.46
C ALA A 100 31.29 13.15 13.75
N ALA A 101 31.51 12.32 12.71
CA ALA A 101 32.28 11.08 12.81
C ALA A 101 33.78 11.27 12.56
N GLU A 102 34.28 12.52 12.48
CA GLU A 102 35.68 12.85 12.19
C GLU A 102 36.17 12.41 10.79
N LEU A 103 35.24 12.24 9.84
CA LEU A 103 35.55 11.99 8.43
C LEU A 103 35.65 13.30 7.64
N ARG A 104 36.61 13.38 6.73
CA ARG A 104 36.75 14.49 5.79
C ARG A 104 36.02 14.18 4.49
N VAL A 105 35.08 15.04 4.08
CA VAL A 105 34.42 14.92 2.77
C VAL A 105 35.30 15.54 1.68
N ALA A 106 35.86 14.70 0.80
CA ALA A 106 36.66 15.14 -0.34
C ALA A 106 35.79 15.70 -1.48
N GLY A 107 34.59 15.15 -1.67
CA GLY A 107 33.60 15.67 -2.62
C GLY A 107 32.29 14.91 -2.55
N SER A 108 31.19 15.58 -2.89
CA SER A 108 29.88 14.95 -3.03
C SER A 108 29.12 15.53 -4.23
N GLN A 109 28.34 14.68 -4.90
CA GLN A 109 27.53 15.04 -6.06
C GLN A 109 26.16 14.37 -5.98
N ILE A 110 25.12 15.11 -6.36
CA ILE A 110 23.77 14.56 -6.55
C ILE A 110 23.75 13.90 -7.93
N LEU A 111 23.32 12.64 -7.99
CA LEU A 111 23.16 11.91 -9.23
C LEU A 111 21.75 12.15 -9.80
N PRO A 112 21.55 11.94 -11.11
CA PRO A 112 20.23 11.99 -11.72
C PRO A 112 19.24 11.08 -11.00
N VAL A 113 18.05 11.61 -10.76
CA VAL A 113 16.95 10.94 -10.07
C VAL A 113 16.48 9.76 -10.90
N ARG A 114 16.25 8.62 -10.24
CA ARG A 114 15.73 7.41 -10.89
C ARG A 114 14.33 7.13 -10.38
N GLU A 115 13.38 6.92 -11.28
CA GLU A 115 12.04 6.48 -10.89
C GLU A 115 11.96 4.96 -10.84
N HIS A 116 11.29 4.43 -9.80
CA HIS A 116 11.14 3.01 -9.58
C HIS A 116 9.79 2.73 -8.89
N GLU A 117 8.88 2.05 -9.58
CA GLU A 117 7.61 1.51 -9.03
C GLU A 117 6.88 2.43 -8.02
N GLY A 118 6.64 3.69 -8.38
CA GLY A 118 5.95 4.63 -7.49
C GLY A 118 6.86 5.34 -6.48
N PHE A 119 8.18 5.25 -6.65
CA PHE A 119 9.18 6.00 -5.89
C PHE A 119 10.14 6.75 -6.81
N ALA A 120 10.62 7.90 -6.37
CA ALA A 120 11.77 8.59 -6.92
C ALA A 120 12.96 8.41 -5.98
N VAL A 121 14.03 7.81 -6.51
CA VAL A 121 15.28 7.53 -5.80
C VAL A 121 16.23 8.70 -6.03
N VAL A 122 16.54 9.41 -4.95
CA VAL A 122 17.51 10.51 -4.97
C VAL A 122 18.83 9.98 -4.44
N THR A 123 19.84 9.90 -5.30
CA THR A 123 21.15 9.34 -4.94
C THR A 123 22.20 10.44 -4.83
N VAL A 124 23.01 10.40 -3.77
CA VAL A 124 24.21 11.22 -3.57
C VAL A 124 25.43 10.32 -3.55
N SER A 125 26.39 10.60 -4.42
CA SER A 125 27.69 9.95 -4.38
C SER A 125 28.70 10.86 -3.70
N GLY A 126 29.51 10.29 -2.80
CA GLY A 126 30.52 11.03 -2.06
C GLY A 126 31.81 10.25 -1.89
N THR A 127 32.92 10.98 -1.82
CA THR A 127 34.22 10.45 -1.39
C THR A 127 34.57 11.04 -0.03
N LEU A 128 34.88 10.18 0.91
CA LEU A 128 35.29 10.52 2.28
C LEU A 128 36.67 9.96 2.57
N GLU A 129 37.39 10.62 3.47
CA GLU A 129 38.71 10.22 3.93
C GLU A 129 38.76 10.27 5.44
N GLY A 130 39.30 9.25 6.08
CA GLY A 130 39.45 9.24 7.53
C GLY A 130 39.94 7.91 8.07
N GLU A 131 39.80 7.71 9.38
CA GLU A 131 40.20 6.47 10.03
C GLU A 131 39.14 5.36 9.85
N THR A 132 39.56 4.10 9.94
CA THR A 132 38.63 2.96 9.83
C THR A 132 37.56 2.96 10.94
N GLY A 133 37.90 3.41 12.15
CA GLY A 133 36.94 3.54 13.26
C GLY A 133 35.86 4.60 13.00
N ALA A 134 36.24 5.72 12.39
CA ALA A 134 35.35 6.81 11.99
C ALA A 134 34.29 6.36 10.96
N LEU A 135 34.67 5.46 10.03
CA LEU A 135 33.71 4.87 9.08
C LEU A 135 32.59 4.09 9.77
N ALA A 136 32.91 3.30 10.79
CA ALA A 136 31.91 2.52 11.52
C ALA A 136 30.92 3.43 12.27
N ALA A 137 31.43 4.49 12.91
CA ALA A 137 30.60 5.49 13.56
C ALA A 137 29.67 6.22 12.57
N PHE A 138 30.20 6.61 11.41
CA PHE A 138 29.43 7.24 10.34
C PHE A 138 28.31 6.35 9.80
N LEU A 139 28.60 5.07 9.50
CA LEU A 139 27.59 4.13 9.00
C LEU A 139 26.48 3.88 10.03
N SER A 140 26.84 3.82 11.33
CA SER A 140 25.85 3.69 12.41
C SER A 140 24.97 4.93 12.51
N ALA A 141 25.54 6.12 12.35
CA ALA A 141 24.78 7.37 12.38
C ALA A 141 23.84 7.49 11.18
N LEU A 142 24.30 7.08 10.00
CA LEU A 142 23.50 7.06 8.78
C LEU A 142 22.27 6.15 8.88
N ALA A 143 22.44 4.98 9.51
CA ALA A 143 21.36 4.02 9.73
C ALA A 143 20.34 4.46 10.81
N ALA A 144 20.70 5.43 11.66
CA ALA A 144 19.82 5.95 12.70
C ALA A 144 18.91 7.09 12.21
N GLU A 145 19.07 7.55 10.97
CA GLU A 145 18.27 8.62 10.40
C GLU A 145 16.89 8.15 9.95
N GLU A 146 15.89 9.02 10.14
CA GLU A 146 14.52 8.85 9.63
C GLU A 146 14.21 10.03 8.69
N PRO A 147 13.91 9.82 7.39
CA PRO A 147 13.87 8.54 6.68
C PRO A 147 15.24 7.86 6.53
N PRO A 148 15.28 6.51 6.42
CA PRO A 148 16.52 5.76 6.34
C PRO A 148 17.31 6.11 5.07
N ILE A 149 18.60 6.36 5.24
CA ILE A 149 19.50 6.61 4.13
C ILE A 149 20.17 5.29 3.74
N ALA A 150 19.82 4.76 2.57
CA ALA A 150 20.34 3.49 2.08
C ALA A 150 21.74 3.67 1.49
N VAL A 151 22.65 2.73 1.75
CA VAL A 151 23.97 2.68 1.09
C VAL A 151 23.89 1.71 -0.08
N GLU A 152 23.94 2.23 -1.31
CA GLU A 152 23.84 1.42 -2.53
C GLU A 152 25.19 0.80 -2.91
N LYS A 153 26.27 1.58 -2.75
CA LYS A 153 27.63 1.15 -3.10
C LYS A 153 28.60 1.69 -2.06
N LEU A 154 29.52 0.84 -1.63
CA LEU A 154 30.61 1.18 -0.73
C LEU A 154 31.90 0.57 -1.27
N ALA A 155 32.88 1.41 -1.58
CA ALA A 155 34.22 1.01 -1.97
C ALA A 155 35.21 1.65 -0.99
N VAL A 156 36.04 0.80 -0.38
CA VAL A 156 36.97 1.19 0.67
C VAL A 156 38.39 0.91 0.16
N GLN A 157 39.20 1.95 0.08
CA GLN A 157 40.58 1.87 -0.36
C GLN A 157 41.50 2.22 0.80
N ALA A 158 42.20 1.21 1.32
CA ALA A 158 43.29 1.45 2.25
C ALA A 158 44.55 1.83 1.44
N PRO A 159 45.26 2.92 1.81
CA PRO A 159 46.55 3.23 1.26
C PRO A 159 47.48 2.04 1.51
N ARG A 160 48.27 1.71 0.50
CA ARG A 160 49.18 0.57 0.52
C ARG A 160 50.22 0.79 1.63
N ALA A 161 49.96 0.26 2.82
CA ALA A 161 50.88 0.35 3.93
C ALA A 161 52.20 -0.34 3.56
N ILE A 162 53.26 0.46 3.37
CA ILE A 162 54.63 -0.04 3.52
C ILE A 162 54.69 -0.51 4.97
N ARG A 163 54.78 -1.82 5.18
CA ARG A 163 54.80 -2.47 6.50
C ARG A 163 55.86 -1.80 7.39
N ARG A 164 55.46 -0.81 8.19
CA ARG A 164 56.14 -0.44 9.42
C ARG A 164 55.22 -0.87 10.55
N ALA A 165 55.69 -1.86 11.29
CA ALA A 165 55.01 -2.38 12.46
C ALA A 165 54.72 -1.24 13.45
N GLY A 166 53.45 -0.97 13.76
CA GLY A 166 53.07 -0.19 14.94
C GLY A 166 52.02 0.92 14.76
N GLU A 167 51.65 1.34 13.56
CA GLU A 167 50.63 2.38 13.38
C GLU A 167 49.26 1.78 13.09
N THR A 168 48.41 1.76 14.14
CA THR A 168 47.04 1.23 14.13
C THR A 168 46.04 2.13 13.37
N ASN A 169 46.47 3.32 12.93
CA ASN A 169 45.60 4.32 12.31
C ASN A 169 45.87 4.37 10.81
N ALA A 170 45.43 3.34 10.09
CA ALA A 170 45.39 3.39 8.64
C ALA A 170 44.31 4.41 8.23
N SER A 171 44.71 5.52 7.62
CA SER A 171 43.79 6.39 6.90
C SER A 171 43.19 5.61 5.73
N VAL A 172 41.95 5.85 5.37
CA VAL A 172 41.23 5.10 4.34
C VAL A 172 40.44 6.07 3.48
N THR A 173 40.51 5.90 2.16
CA THR A 173 39.66 6.60 1.21
C THR A 173 38.42 5.76 0.96
N ILE A 174 37.25 6.33 1.16
CA ILE A 174 35.96 5.67 1.05
C ILE A 174 35.15 6.35 -0.05
N GLN A 175 34.71 5.59 -1.03
CA GLN A 175 33.76 6.04 -2.04
C GLN A 175 32.42 5.38 -1.78
N MET A 176 31.36 6.16 -1.72
CA MET A 176 30.03 5.65 -1.43
C MET A 176 28.95 6.31 -2.28
N SER A 177 27.89 5.56 -2.53
CA SER A 177 26.64 6.05 -3.11
C SER A 177 25.53 5.78 -2.12
N MET A 178 24.84 6.83 -1.71
CA MET A 178 23.75 6.78 -0.74
C MET A 178 22.47 7.27 -1.39
N SER A 179 21.32 6.73 -1.00
CA SER A 179 20.04 7.15 -1.55
C SER A 179 18.94 7.26 -0.51
N VAL A 180 17.98 8.12 -0.83
CA VAL A 180 16.72 8.26 -0.09
C VAL A 180 15.56 8.08 -1.07
N LEU A 181 14.46 7.59 -0.53
CA LEU A 181 13.23 7.39 -1.28
C LEU A 181 12.32 8.61 -1.11
N ARG A 182 11.69 8.99 -2.21
CA ARG A 182 10.57 9.93 -2.24
C ARG A 182 9.39 9.23 -2.89
N LEU A 183 8.19 9.40 -2.37
CA LEU A 183 6.99 8.87 -3.02
C LEU A 183 6.82 9.56 -4.40
N ALA A 184 6.58 8.76 -5.44
CA ALA A 184 6.17 9.26 -6.76
C ALA A 184 4.65 9.14 -6.87
N ARG A 185 4.03 10.16 -7.49
CA ARG A 185 2.58 10.30 -7.59
C ARG A 185 2.04 9.63 -8.85
#